data_AF-A0A7C5Q8J9-F1
#
_entry.id   AF-A0A7C5Q8J9-F1
#
_cell.length_a   1.000
_cell.length_b   1.000
_cell.length_c   1.000
_cell.angle_alpha   90.00
_cell.angle_beta   90.00
_cell.angle_gamma   90.00
#
_symmetry.space_group_name_H-M   'P 1'
#
loop_
_entity.id
_entity.type
_entity.pdbx_description
1 polymer ?
#
loop_
_entity_poly.entity_id
_entity_poly.type
_entity_poly.pdbx_seq_one_letter_code
_entity_poly.pdbx_strand_id
1 'polypeptide(L)' 'MPKQQAELNNVVIRRMGWEILVKNFGIVNATRFLLQYDSGMGDYVKIKRQIFKNKAIKQIQREIKEGKI' A
#
# COMPACT_ATOMS: atom_id res chain seq x y z
N MET A 1 -5.51 9.49 36.12
CA MET A 1 -4.11 9.11 35.88
C MET A 1 -3.91 8.91 34.39
N PRO A 2 -2.94 9.57 33.73
CA PRO A 2 -2.65 9.23 32.35
C PRO A 2 -2.09 7.81 32.33
N LYS A 3 -2.69 6.93 31.52
CA LYS A 3 -2.16 5.58 31.31
C LYS A 3 -0.77 5.73 30.69
N GLN A 4 0.26 5.19 31.35
CA GLN A 4 1.55 4.99 30.70
C GLN A 4 1.32 4.09 29.49
N GLN A 5 1.28 4.70 28.32
CA GLN A 5 1.15 3.98 27.07
C GLN A 5 2.52 3.36 26.80
N ALA A 6 2.60 2.03 26.80
CA ALA A 6 3.83 1.34 26.43
C ALA A 6 4.30 1.89 25.08
N GLU A 7 5.58 2.27 24.98
CA GLU A 7 6.15 2.75 23.71
C GLU A 7 6.04 1.64 22.67
N LEU A 8 5.09 1.80 21.76
CA LEU A 8 4.98 0.93 20.60
C LEU A 8 6.10 1.30 19.64
N ASN A 9 6.78 0.28 19.10
CA ASN A 9 7.75 0.55 18.05
C ASN A 9 7.04 1.09 16.79
N ASN A 10 7.79 1.82 15.96
CA ASN A 10 7.24 2.45 14.76
C ASN A 10 6.62 1.44 13.76
N VAL A 11 7.07 0.18 13.76
CA VAL A 11 6.52 -0.87 12.88
C VAL A 11 5.09 -1.22 13.31
N VAL A 12 4.87 -1.39 14.62
CA VAL A 12 3.54 -1.70 15.19
C VAL A 12 2.59 -0.54 14.99
N ILE A 13 3.04 0.70 15.23
CA ILE A 13 2.22 1.90 14.98
C ILE A 13 1.79 1.98 13.51
N ARG A 14 2.73 1.81 12.57
CA ARG A 14 2.41 1.83 11.13
C ARG A 14 1.45 0.73 10.73
N ARG A 15 1.64 -0.49 11.25
CA ARG A 15 0.74 -1.62 10.96
C ARG A 15 -0.67 -1.35 11.47
N MET A 16 -0.81 -0.95 12.74
CA MET A 16 -2.11 -0.64 13.33
C MET A 16 -2.80 0.52 12.62
N GLY A 17 -2.06 1.59 12.31
CA GLY A 17 -2.59 2.72 11.56
C GLY A 17 -3.10 2.30 10.19
N TRP A 18 -2.32 1.50 9.46
CA TRP A 18 -2.74 0.94 8.17
C TRP A 18 -4.01 0.09 8.28
N GLU A 19 -4.07 -0.85 9.23
CA GLU A 19 -5.24 -1.72 9.43
C GLU A 19 -6.51 -0.91 9.73
N ILE A 20 -6.40 0.14 10.56
CA ILE A 20 -7.52 1.03 10.88
C ILE A 20 -7.96 1.83 9.64
N LEU A 21 -7.01 2.40 8.89
CA LEU A 21 -7.32 3.16 7.68
C LEU A 21 -8.01 2.29 6.63
N VAL A 22 -7.49 1.09 6.37
CA VAL A 22 -8.09 0.15 5.41
C VAL A 22 -9.49 -0.27 5.85
N LYS A 23 -9.68 -0.57 7.14
CA LYS A 23 -10.99 -0.95 7.68
C LYS A 23 -12.05 0.13 7.48
N ASN A 24 -11.69 1.41 7.63
CA ASN A 24 -12.65 2.52 7.58
C ASN A 24 -12.83 3.12 6.18
N PHE A 25 -11.77 3.18 5.36
CA PHE A 25 -11.79 3.87 4.07
C PHE A 25 -11.71 2.94 2.87
N GLY A 26 -11.37 1.67 3.08
CA GLY A 26 -10.98 0.76 2.02
C GLY A 26 -9.56 1.05 1.51
N ILE A 27 -8.94 0.05 0.87
CA ILE A 27 -7.51 0.11 0.50
C ILE A 27 -7.14 1.28 -0.41
N VAL A 28 -8.02 1.68 -1.33
CA VAL A 28 -7.77 2.77 -2.28
C VAL A 28 -7.72 4.12 -1.57
N ASN A 29 -8.72 4.43 -0.74
CA ASN A 29 -8.80 5.73 -0.06
C ASN A 29 -7.81 5.81 1.10
N ALA A 30 -7.55 4.70 1.80
CA ALA A 30 -6.48 4.61 2.81
C ALA A 30 -5.11 4.94 2.20
N THR A 31 -4.80 4.39 1.02
CA THR A 31 -3.54 4.69 0.31
C THR A 31 -3.49 6.16 -0.11
N ARG A 32 -4.57 6.70 -0.68
CA ARG A 32 -4.64 8.12 -1.06
C ARG A 32 -4.44 9.06 0.13
N PHE A 33 -5.03 8.75 1.28
CA PHE A 33 -4.86 9.52 2.51
C PHE A 33 -3.39 9.61 2.92
N LEU A 34 -2.65 8.50 2.89
CA LEU A 34 -1.22 8.53 3.20
C LEU A 34 -0.42 9.35 2.19
N LEU A 35 -0.76 9.24 0.90
CA LEU A 35 -0.09 9.97 -0.18
C LEU A 35 -0.37 11.49 -0.17
N GLN A 36 -1.33 11.97 0.63
CA GLN A 36 -1.53 13.41 0.83
C GLN A 36 -0.39 14.06 1.63
N TYR A 37 0.29 13.29 2.47
CA TYR A 37 1.31 13.79 3.40
C TYR A 37 2.72 13.29 3.06
N ASP A 38 2.82 12.22 2.26
CA ASP A 38 4.08 11.70 1.76
C ASP A 38 3.98 11.53 0.25
N SER A 39 4.86 12.19 -0.51
CA SER A 39 4.86 12.13 -1.97
C SER A 39 5.17 10.74 -2.54
N GLY A 40 5.42 9.75 -1.69
CA GLY A 40 5.93 8.45 -2.09
C GLY A 40 7.37 8.58 -2.58
N MET A 41 8.04 7.45 -2.73
CA MET A 41 9.41 7.39 -3.24
C MET A 41 9.51 6.50 -4.47
N GLY A 42 10.42 6.87 -5.38
CA GLY A 42 10.77 6.08 -6.56
C GLY A 42 10.03 6.49 -7.84
N ASP A 43 10.39 5.82 -8.94
CA ASP A 43 9.81 6.02 -10.26
C ASP A 43 8.87 4.85 -10.59
N TYR A 44 7.58 5.01 -10.26
CA TYR A 44 6.57 3.99 -10.51
C TYR A 44 6.50 3.59 -11.99
N VAL A 45 6.78 4.52 -12.92
CA VAL A 45 6.77 4.20 -14.36
C VAL A 45 7.88 3.23 -14.70
N LYS A 46 9.12 3.47 -14.22
CA LYS A 46 10.23 2.53 -14.41
C LYS A 46 9.98 1.20 -13.73
N ILE A 47 9.53 1.20 -12.48
CA ILE A 47 9.25 -0.01 -11.70
C ILE A 47 8.17 -0.86 -12.38
N LYS A 48 7.06 -0.24 -12.80
CA LYS A 48 5.97 -0.91 -13.51
C LYS A 48 6.48 -1.56 -14.81
N ARG A 49 7.34 -0.88 -15.57
CA ARG A 49 7.92 -1.42 -16.82
C ARG A 49 8.81 -2.64 -16.54
N GLN A 50 9.60 -2.62 -15.47
CA GLN A 50 10.45 -3.74 -15.08
C GLN A 50 9.64 -4.96 -14.62
N ILE A 51 8.67 -4.75 -13.73
CA ILE A 51 7.84 -5.84 -13.17
C ILE A 51 6.97 -6.47 -14.25
N PHE A 52 6.24 -5.64 -15.01
CA PHE A 52 5.24 -6.13 -15.94
C PHE A 52 5.74 -6.26 -17.38
N LYS A 53 7.02 -5.96 -17.66
CA LYS A 53 7.65 -6.09 -18.99
C LYS A 53 6.81 -5.48 -20.12
N ASN A 54 6.24 -4.31 -19.88
CA ASN A 54 5.32 -3.60 -20.80
C ASN A 54 4.03 -4.35 -21.19
N LYS A 55 3.60 -5.36 -20.43
CA LYS A 55 2.32 -6.06 -20.64
C LYS A 55 1.14 -5.08 -20.59
N ALA A 56 0.16 -5.34 -21.45
CA ALA A 56 -1.12 -4.62 -21.39
C ALA A 56 -1.87 -4.98 -20.10
N ILE A 57 -2.66 -4.05 -19.56
CA ILE A 57 -3.46 -4.26 -18.34
C ILE A 57 -4.31 -5.53 -18.42
N LYS A 58 -4.93 -5.79 -19.59
CA LYS A 58 -5.74 -7.00 -19.80
C LYS A 58 -4.93 -8.30 -19.63
N GLN A 59 -3.65 -8.31 -20.05
CA GLN A 59 -2.78 -9.47 -19.90
C GLN A 59 -2.41 -9.67 -18.42
N ILE A 60 -2.06 -8.58 -17.72
CA ILE A 60 -1.76 -8.61 -16.28
C ILE A 60 -2.97 -9.16 -15.50
N GLN A 61 -4.16 -8.65 -15.78
CA GLN A 61 -5.40 -9.12 -15.13
C GLN A 61 -5.66 -10.60 -15.38
N ARG A 62 -5.41 -11.09 -16.60
CA ARG A 62 -5.56 -12.51 -16.92
C ARG A 62 -4.56 -13.36 -16.13
N GLU A 63 -3.30 -12.96 -16.08
CA GLU A 63 -2.26 -13.70 -15.35
C GLU A 63 -2.53 -13.77 -13.85
N ILE A 64 -3.04 -12.68 -13.24
CA ILE A 64 -3.48 -12.68 -11.83
C ILE A 64 -4.61 -13.69 -11.62
N LYS A 65 -5.61 -13.71 -12.50
CA LYS A 65 -6.72 -14.68 -12.42
C LYS A 65 -6.26 -16.13 -12.60
N GLU A 66 -5.20 -16.34 -13.38
CA GLU A 66 -4.60 -17.65 -13.64
C GLU A 66 -3.54 -18.05 -12.59
N GLY A 67 -3.24 -17.19 -11.61
CA GLY A 67 -2.23 -17.45 -10.58
C GLY A 67 -0.79 -17.53 -11.12
N LYS A 68 -0.51 -16.85 -12.24
CA LYS A 68 0.80 -16.84 -12.93
C LYS A 68 1.67 -15.63 -12.56
N ILE A 69 1.17 -14.77 -11.67
CA ILE A 69 1.86 -13.67 -10.97
C ILE A 69 1.47 -13.79 -9.49
#